data_AF-A0A6G3X5I1-F1
#
_entry.id   AF-A0A6G3X5I1-F1
#
_cell.length_a   1.000
_cell.length_b   1.000
_cell.length_c   1.000
_cell.angle_alpha   90.00
_cell.angle_beta   90.00
_cell.angle_gamma   90.00
#
_symmetry.space_group_name_H-M   'P 1'
#
loop_
_entity.id
_entity.type
_entity.pdbx_description
1 polymer ?
#
loop_
_entity_poly.entity_id
_entity_poly.type
_entity_poly.pdbx_seq_one_letter_code
_entity_poly.pdbx_strand_id
1 'polypeptide(L)'
;VEFHPAYHSLMDASVRAGLAGAAWADGRPGAHVARAGGFMLATMLEQGHLCPVSMTYAVVPALRRSPDLAKTYEPLLTSRVYEPGLSAPTAKRGLLAGMGMTEKQGGTDVRANTTAAVEQADGTWRLRGHKWFTSAPMNDLFLVLAQSPGGLS
;
A
#
# COMPACT_ATOMS: atom_id res chain seq x y z
N VAL A 1 15.35 -1.23 -6.38
CA VAL A 1 15.98 -1.07 -5.05
C VAL A 1 16.29 -2.46 -4.54
N GLU A 2 17.53 -2.70 -4.15
CA GLU A 2 17.97 -3.98 -3.57
C GLU A 2 18.04 -3.83 -2.05
N PHE A 3 17.64 -4.87 -1.33
CA PHE A 3 17.67 -4.90 0.13
C PHE A 3 18.54 -6.06 0.61
N HIS A 4 19.13 -5.88 1.79
CA HIS A 4 19.79 -6.99 2.49
C HIS A 4 18.78 -8.12 2.78
N PRO A 5 19.15 -9.41 2.69
CA PRO A 5 18.24 -10.53 2.94
C PRO A 5 17.44 -10.46 4.24
N ALA A 6 18.02 -9.89 5.30
CA ALA A 6 17.34 -9.70 6.58
C ALA A 6 16.05 -8.85 6.47
N TYR A 7 16.00 -7.87 5.56
CA TYR A 7 14.78 -7.10 5.30
C TYR A 7 13.66 -8.02 4.80
N HIS A 8 13.99 -8.92 3.87
CA HIS A 8 13.05 -9.89 3.33
C HIS A 8 12.57 -10.87 4.41
N SER A 9 13.44 -11.30 5.32
CA SER A 9 13.05 -12.13 6.47
C SER A 9 12.08 -11.43 7.42
N LEU A 10 12.27 -10.14 7.70
CA LEU A 10 11.37 -9.34 8.53
C LEU A 10 10.00 -9.12 7.86
N MET A 11 10.02 -8.74 6.57
CA MET A 11 8.81 -8.58 5.78
C MET A 11 7.98 -9.86 5.74
N ASP A 12 8.65 -10.98 5.48
CA ASP A 12 8.05 -12.29 5.43
C ASP A 12 7.40 -12.68 6.76
N ALA A 13 8.11 -12.52 7.89
CA ALA A 13 7.56 -12.80 9.22
C ALA A 13 6.30 -11.98 9.50
N SER A 14 6.34 -10.66 9.23
CA SER A 14 5.21 -9.75 9.45
C SER A 14 4.02 -10.02 8.53
N VAL A 15 4.25 -10.35 7.26
CA VAL A 15 3.20 -10.70 6.30
C VAL A 15 2.57 -12.05 6.64
N ARG A 16 3.37 -13.09 6.96
CA ARG A 16 2.84 -14.40 7.39
C ARG A 16 2.00 -14.29 8.66
N ALA A 17 2.45 -13.48 9.62
CA ALA A 17 1.69 -13.15 10.82
C ALA A 17 0.38 -12.40 10.54
N GLY A 18 0.21 -11.84 9.34
CA GLY A 18 -1.02 -11.19 8.87
C GLY A 18 -1.08 -9.71 9.18
N LEU A 19 0.05 -9.09 9.53
CA LEU A 19 0.11 -7.69 9.98
C LEU A 19 -0.15 -6.69 8.82
N ALA A 20 0.09 -7.14 7.59
CA ALA A 20 0.03 -6.31 6.38
C ALA A 20 -1.39 -6.10 5.83
N GLY A 21 -2.37 -6.94 6.18
CA GLY A 21 -3.71 -6.79 5.60
C GLY A 21 -4.71 -7.89 5.96
N ALA A 22 -4.26 -9.06 6.42
CA ALA A 22 -5.10 -10.22 6.64
C ALA A 22 -6.31 -9.99 7.57
N ALA A 23 -6.25 -9.01 8.48
CA ALA A 23 -7.38 -8.64 9.34
C ALA A 23 -8.64 -8.21 8.55
N TRP A 24 -8.48 -7.68 7.33
CA TRP A 24 -9.60 -7.28 6.48
C TRP A 24 -10.37 -8.45 5.86
N ALA A 25 -9.74 -9.63 5.78
CA ALA A 25 -10.33 -10.88 5.29
C ALA A 25 -10.72 -11.83 6.44
N ASP A 26 -10.51 -11.41 7.69
CA ASP A 26 -10.75 -12.22 8.88
C ASP A 26 -12.06 -11.80 9.56
N GLY A 27 -13.11 -12.59 9.37
CA GLY A 27 -14.43 -12.33 9.93
C GLY A 27 -14.54 -12.55 11.44
N ARG A 28 -13.48 -12.99 12.13
CA ARG A 28 -13.51 -13.21 13.57
C ARG A 28 -13.58 -11.88 14.32
N PRO A 29 -14.45 -11.76 15.35
CA PRO A 29 -14.44 -10.60 16.24
C PRO A 29 -13.04 -10.37 16.82
N GLY A 30 -12.58 -9.11 16.77
CA GLY A 30 -11.27 -8.74 17.30
C GLY A 30 -10.07 -8.95 16.36
N ALA A 31 -10.26 -9.34 15.10
CA ALA A 31 -9.15 -9.50 14.13
C ALA A 31 -8.23 -8.27 14.04
N HIS A 32 -8.80 -7.06 14.05
CA HIS A 32 -8.03 -5.81 14.05
C HIS A 32 -7.27 -5.58 15.37
N VAL A 33 -7.84 -5.99 16.51
CA VAL A 33 -7.18 -5.91 17.82
C VAL A 33 -6.01 -6.89 17.89
N ALA A 34 -6.20 -8.13 17.41
CA ALA A 34 -5.13 -9.11 17.30
C ALA A 34 -3.99 -8.60 16.39
N ARG A 35 -4.33 -8.00 15.24
CA ARG A 35 -3.36 -7.35 14.34
C ARG A 35 -2.63 -6.20 15.04
N ALA A 36 -3.32 -5.38 15.82
CA ALA A 36 -2.70 -4.29 16.58
C ALA A 36 -1.69 -4.83 17.60
N GLY A 37 -2.04 -5.87 18.37
CA GLY A 37 -1.13 -6.52 19.32
C GLY A 37 0.11 -7.09 18.64
N GLY A 38 -0.05 -7.81 17.52
CA GLY A 38 1.08 -8.32 16.74
C GLY A 38 1.96 -7.21 16.16
N PHE A 39 1.35 -6.12 15.68
CA PHE A 39 2.09 -4.97 15.17
C PHE A 39 2.90 -4.28 16.28
N MET A 40 2.35 -4.12 17.49
CA MET A 40 3.08 -3.58 18.64
C MET A 40 4.32 -4.43 18.98
N LEU A 41 4.19 -5.76 19.00
CA LEU A 41 5.33 -6.64 19.23
C LEU A 41 6.40 -6.47 18.15
N ALA A 42 6.00 -6.38 16.87
CA ALA A 42 6.95 -6.18 15.78
C ALA A 42 7.70 -4.84 15.88
N THR A 43 7.07 -3.77 16.41
CA THR A 43 7.75 -2.47 16.61
C THR A 43 8.90 -2.53 17.62
N MET A 44 8.89 -3.51 18.52
CA MET A 44 9.97 -3.72 19.50
C MET A 44 11.19 -4.42 18.89
N LEU A 45 11.05 -5.00 17.69
CA LEU A 45 12.11 -5.68 16.97
C LEU A 45 12.78 -4.76 15.94
N GLU A 46 12.00 -4.27 14.98
CA GLU A 46 12.51 -3.42 13.89
C GLU A 46 11.33 -2.62 13.30
N GLN A 47 11.50 -1.32 13.10
CA GLN A 47 10.39 -0.42 12.74
C GLN A 47 10.35 -0.06 11.25
N GLY A 48 11.47 -0.09 10.53
CA GLY A 48 11.57 0.32 9.14
C GLY A 48 10.74 -0.56 8.19
N HIS A 49 10.79 -1.89 8.36
CA HIS A 49 9.99 -2.82 7.54
C HIS A 49 8.49 -2.68 7.80
N LEU A 50 8.08 -2.10 8.93
CA LEU A 50 6.67 -1.91 9.25
C LEU A 50 6.02 -0.79 8.43
N CYS A 51 6.79 0.06 7.74
CA CYS A 51 6.26 1.07 6.84
C CYS A 51 5.42 0.45 5.69
N PRO A 52 5.95 -0.45 4.84
CA PRO A 52 5.14 -1.13 3.83
C PRO A 52 4.05 -2.03 4.43
N VAL A 53 4.26 -2.63 5.61
CA VAL A 53 3.23 -3.43 6.31
C VAL A 53 2.03 -2.56 6.71
N SER A 54 2.28 -1.36 7.26
CA SER A 54 1.22 -0.45 7.68
C SER A 54 0.48 0.17 6.50
N MET A 55 1.22 0.57 5.45
CA MET A 55 0.63 1.12 4.23
C MET A 55 -0.29 0.08 3.56
N THR A 56 0.17 -1.16 3.39
CA THR A 56 -0.63 -2.26 2.81
C THR A 56 -1.95 -2.47 3.58
N TYR A 57 -1.91 -2.39 4.91
CA TYR A 57 -3.11 -2.53 5.72
C TYR A 57 -4.05 -1.34 5.52
N ALA A 58 -3.50 -0.13 5.44
CA ALA A 58 -4.27 1.10 5.40
C ALA A 58 -4.88 1.44 4.03
N VAL A 59 -4.36 0.89 2.91
CA VAL A 59 -4.96 1.17 1.59
C VAL A 59 -6.31 0.48 1.37
N VAL A 60 -6.60 -0.62 2.07
CA VAL A 60 -7.77 -1.47 1.77
C VAL A 60 -9.11 -0.70 1.84
N PRO A 61 -9.40 0.12 2.87
CA PRO A 61 -10.62 0.93 2.88
C PRO A 61 -10.74 1.92 1.72
N ALA A 62 -9.64 2.53 1.30
CA ALA A 62 -9.63 3.44 0.14
C ALA A 62 -9.87 2.67 -1.17
N LEU A 63 -9.23 1.51 -1.34
CA LEU A 63 -9.40 0.64 -2.50
C LEU A 63 -10.87 0.21 -2.68
N ARG A 64 -11.60 -0.06 -1.59
CA ARG A 64 -13.02 -0.44 -1.62
C ARG A 64 -13.95 0.63 -2.21
N ARG A 65 -13.47 1.87 -2.40
CA ARG A 65 -14.19 2.91 -3.14
C ARG A 65 -14.23 2.66 -4.66
N SER A 66 -13.44 1.70 -5.14
CA SER A 66 -13.42 1.23 -6.53
C SER A 66 -13.67 -0.28 -6.55
N PRO A 67 -14.95 -0.73 -6.56
CA PRO A 67 -15.32 -2.14 -6.36
C PRO A 67 -14.63 -3.13 -7.31
N ASP A 68 -14.45 -2.76 -8.59
CA ASP A 68 -13.81 -3.63 -9.58
C ASP A 68 -12.31 -3.84 -9.29
N LEU A 69 -11.63 -2.78 -8.82
CA LEU A 69 -10.25 -2.87 -8.37
C LEU A 69 -10.16 -3.66 -7.05
N ALA A 70 -11.07 -3.41 -6.10
CA ALA A 70 -11.11 -4.13 -4.84
C ALA A 70 -11.30 -5.64 -5.03
N LYS A 71 -12.21 -6.05 -5.91
CA LYS A 71 -12.43 -7.46 -6.28
C LYS A 71 -11.15 -8.14 -6.75
N THR A 72 -10.28 -7.40 -7.44
CA THR A 72 -9.02 -7.92 -8.00
C THR A 72 -7.89 -7.89 -6.97
N TYR A 73 -7.66 -6.75 -6.31
CA TYR A 73 -6.45 -6.52 -5.52
C TYR A 73 -6.61 -6.80 -4.02
N GLU A 74 -7.80 -6.66 -3.44
CA GLU A 74 -8.00 -6.89 -2.00
C GLU A 74 -7.64 -8.33 -1.57
N PRO A 75 -8.01 -9.40 -2.30
CA PRO A 75 -7.59 -10.76 -1.95
C PRO A 75 -6.06 -10.92 -1.90
N LEU A 76 -5.33 -10.18 -2.74
CA LEU A 76 -3.87 -10.23 -2.81
C LEU A 76 -3.20 -9.37 -1.72
N LEU A 77 -3.80 -8.22 -1.37
CA LEU A 77 -3.33 -7.34 -0.28
C LEU A 77 -3.63 -7.93 1.11
N THR A 78 -4.62 -8.80 1.21
CA THR A 78 -4.97 -9.52 2.46
C THR A 78 -4.26 -10.87 2.58
N SER A 79 -3.46 -11.25 1.58
CA SER A 79 -2.66 -12.48 1.58
C SER A 79 -1.62 -12.49 2.70
N ARG A 80 -1.29 -13.70 3.16
CA ARG A 80 -0.23 -13.97 4.13
C ARG A 80 1.08 -14.42 3.45
N VAL A 81 1.19 -14.25 2.14
CA VAL A 81 2.36 -14.62 1.35
C VAL A 81 3.17 -13.38 1.01
N TYR A 82 4.42 -13.33 1.48
CA TYR A 82 5.38 -12.35 1.00
C TYR A 82 6.07 -12.88 -0.26
N GLU A 83 6.01 -12.10 -1.34
CA GLU A 83 6.57 -12.45 -2.63
C GLU A 83 7.38 -11.27 -3.17
N PRO A 84 8.69 -11.16 -2.87
CA PRO A 84 9.54 -10.11 -3.43
C PRO A 84 9.86 -10.41 -4.90
N GLY A 85 10.05 -9.35 -5.70
CA GLY A 85 10.40 -9.46 -7.11
C GLY A 85 9.54 -8.59 -8.00
N LEU A 86 9.97 -8.45 -9.26
CA LEU A 86 9.26 -7.68 -10.28
C LEU A 86 8.40 -8.62 -11.13
N SER A 87 7.09 -8.47 -11.03
CA SER A 87 6.12 -9.14 -11.90
C SER A 87 4.85 -8.30 -11.98
N ALA A 88 3.97 -8.63 -12.92
CA ALA A 88 2.63 -8.03 -12.91
C ALA A 88 1.95 -8.31 -11.56
N PRO A 89 1.28 -7.33 -10.92
CA PRO A 89 0.67 -7.52 -9.60
C PRO A 89 -0.29 -8.72 -9.57
N THR A 90 -1.10 -8.91 -10.60
CA THR A 90 -2.07 -10.02 -10.67
C THR A 90 -1.45 -11.40 -10.86
N ALA A 91 -0.13 -11.49 -11.10
CA ALA A 91 0.61 -12.76 -11.17
C ALA A 91 1.21 -13.20 -9.83
N LYS A 92 1.19 -12.33 -8.81
CA LYS A 92 1.77 -12.61 -7.48
C LYS A 92 0.75 -13.23 -6.54
N ARG A 93 1.22 -14.01 -5.56
CA ARG A 93 0.34 -14.58 -4.51
C ARG A 93 0.04 -13.63 -3.36
N GLY A 94 0.74 -12.51 -3.28
CA GLY A 94 0.53 -11.48 -2.28
C GLY A 94 1.15 -10.16 -2.73
N LEU A 95 0.49 -9.06 -2.37
CA LEU A 95 0.89 -7.71 -2.77
C LEU A 95 1.20 -6.84 -1.57
N LEU A 96 2.09 -5.87 -1.80
CA LEU A 96 2.32 -4.74 -0.91
C LEU A 96 1.88 -3.46 -1.58
N ALA A 97 1.31 -2.54 -0.79
CA ALA A 97 0.90 -1.23 -1.26
C ALA A 97 1.68 -0.11 -0.58
N GLY A 98 2.09 0.87 -1.37
CA GLY A 98 2.65 2.13 -0.90
C GLY A 98 1.65 3.27 -1.01
N MET A 99 2.09 4.46 -0.62
CA MET A 99 1.30 5.67 -0.78
C MET A 99 2.17 6.83 -1.26
N GLY A 100 1.64 7.61 -2.20
CA GLY A 100 2.31 8.76 -2.80
C GLY A 100 1.44 10.01 -2.66
N MET A 101 1.59 10.73 -1.55
CA MET A 101 0.80 11.92 -1.26
C MET A 101 1.64 13.18 -1.36
N THR A 102 2.70 13.24 -0.57
CA THR A 102 3.54 14.42 -0.34
C THR A 102 4.28 14.89 -1.59
N GLU A 103 4.24 16.19 -1.81
CA GLU A 103 5.02 16.87 -2.86
C GLU A 103 5.97 17.90 -2.23
N LYS A 104 6.90 18.42 -3.04
CA LYS A 104 7.94 19.36 -2.57
C LYS A 104 7.37 20.58 -1.84
N GLN A 105 6.21 21.06 -2.29
CA GLN A 105 5.53 22.23 -1.75
C GLN A 105 4.73 21.94 -0.47
N GLY A 106 4.48 20.68 -0.11
CA GLY A 106 3.71 20.36 1.08
C GLY A 106 3.37 18.87 1.26
N GLY A 107 3.46 18.41 2.50
CA GLY A 107 2.93 17.11 2.94
C GLY A 107 1.61 17.21 3.71
N THR A 108 1.42 18.30 4.45
CA THR A 108 0.19 18.57 5.22
C THR A 108 -0.92 19.10 4.31
N ASP A 109 -0.62 20.12 3.51
CA ASP A 109 -1.58 20.67 2.54
C ASP A 109 -1.52 19.91 1.21
N VAL A 110 -2.15 18.75 1.19
CA VAL A 110 -2.21 17.90 -0.02
C VAL A 110 -3.06 18.50 -1.13
N ARG A 111 -3.89 19.53 -0.85
CA ARG A 111 -4.67 20.22 -1.88
C ARG A 111 -3.79 21.11 -2.75
N ALA A 112 -2.63 21.52 -2.25
CA ALA A 112 -1.61 22.21 -3.02
C ALA A 112 -0.82 21.28 -3.97
N ASN A 113 -1.14 19.99 -4.05
CA ASN A 113 -0.51 19.06 -5.00
C ASN A 113 -0.65 19.54 -6.44
N THR A 114 0.39 19.31 -7.23
CA THR A 114 0.51 19.71 -8.64
C THR A 114 0.62 18.52 -9.59
N THR A 115 0.76 17.30 -9.07
CA THR A 115 0.62 16.09 -9.90
C THR A 115 -0.75 16.10 -10.56
N ALA A 116 -0.79 16.10 -11.89
CA ALA A 116 -2.01 16.15 -12.68
C ALA A 116 -2.41 14.74 -13.13
N ALA A 117 -3.70 14.46 -13.10
CA ALA A 117 -4.33 13.27 -13.67
C ALA A 117 -5.14 13.68 -14.91
N VAL A 118 -4.84 13.04 -16.05
CA VAL A 118 -5.56 13.25 -17.31
C VAL A 118 -6.21 11.94 -17.73
N GLU A 119 -7.54 11.94 -17.86
CA GLU A 119 -8.31 10.79 -18.32
C GLU A 119 -7.86 10.36 -19.72
N GLN A 120 -7.82 9.05 -19.95
CA GLN A 120 -7.46 8.41 -21.20
C GLN A 120 -8.71 7.79 -21.85
N ALA A 121 -8.63 7.47 -23.15
CA ALA A 121 -9.77 6.95 -23.91
C ALA A 121 -10.28 5.58 -23.39
N ASP A 122 -9.45 4.83 -22.66
CA ASP A 122 -9.79 3.54 -22.06
C ASP A 122 -10.35 3.66 -20.62
N GLY A 123 -10.60 4.89 -20.15
CA GLY A 123 -11.08 5.17 -18.80
C GLY A 123 -10.00 5.12 -17.72
N THR A 124 -8.74 4.87 -18.08
CA THR A 124 -7.61 5.00 -17.15
C THR A 124 -7.17 6.46 -17.04
N TRP A 125 -6.29 6.74 -16.07
CA TRP A 125 -5.76 8.09 -15.85
C TRP A 125 -4.25 8.09 -16.00
N ARG A 126 -3.74 9.01 -16.81
CA ARG A 126 -2.31 9.27 -16.91
C ARG A 126 -1.91 10.32 -15.89
N LEU A 127 -1.00 9.96 -14.99
CA LEU A 127 -0.44 10.88 -14.01
C LEU A 127 0.86 11.53 -14.51
N ARG A 128 1.01 12.84 -14.29
CA ARG A 128 2.26 13.57 -14.54
C ARG A 128 2.55 14.51 -13.38
N GLY A 129 3.70 14.34 -12.73
CA GLY A 129 4.11 15.14 -11.58
C GLY A 129 5.27 14.50 -10.83
N HIS A 130 5.35 14.76 -9.53
CA HIS A 130 6.33 14.14 -8.62
C HIS A 130 5.70 13.82 -7.29
N LYS A 131 6.26 12.83 -6.58
CA LYS A 131 6.07 12.65 -5.15
C LYS A 131 7.42 12.75 -4.46
N TRP A 132 7.47 13.55 -3.40
CA TRP A 132 8.72 13.95 -2.78
C TRP A 132 9.22 12.91 -1.78
N PHE A 133 8.29 12.30 -1.03
CA PHE A 133 8.56 11.15 -0.19
C PHE A 133 7.72 9.98 -0.68
N THR A 134 8.38 8.90 -1.06
CA THR A 134 7.74 7.65 -1.50
C THR A 134 8.49 6.49 -0.88
N SER A 135 8.04 6.08 0.29
CA SER A 135 8.58 4.94 1.02
C SER A 135 8.27 3.63 0.30
N ALA A 136 9.12 2.63 0.49
CA ALA A 136 8.99 1.30 -0.10
C ALA A 136 8.68 1.33 -1.61
N PRO A 137 9.57 1.92 -2.44
CA PRO A 137 9.34 2.11 -3.88
C PRO A 137 9.23 0.80 -4.69
N MET A 138 9.51 -0.35 -4.06
CA MET A 138 9.36 -1.70 -4.62
C MET A 138 7.96 -2.30 -4.42
N ASN A 139 7.04 -1.59 -3.75
CA ASN A 139 5.66 -2.05 -3.59
C ASN A 139 4.96 -2.17 -4.94
N ASP A 140 3.96 -3.05 -5.01
CA ASP A 140 3.32 -3.46 -6.25
C ASP A 140 2.32 -2.44 -6.79
N LEU A 141 1.76 -1.62 -5.89
CA LEU A 141 0.80 -0.56 -6.21
C LEU A 141 0.89 0.58 -5.21
N PHE A 142 0.49 1.77 -5.64
CA PHE A 142 0.53 2.98 -4.83
C PHE A 142 -0.83 3.67 -4.87
N LEU A 143 -1.33 4.05 -3.69
CA LEU A 143 -2.40 5.03 -3.58
C LEU A 143 -1.80 6.43 -3.77
N VAL A 144 -2.16 7.11 -4.85
CA VAL A 144 -1.54 8.39 -5.25
C VAL A 144 -2.60 9.47 -5.37
N LEU A 145 -2.35 10.63 -4.75
CA LEU A 145 -3.21 11.81 -4.89
C LEU A 145 -2.79 12.65 -6.09
N ALA A 146 -3.76 13.07 -6.91
CA ALA A 146 -3.51 13.93 -8.08
C ALA A 146 -4.69 14.87 -8.37
N GLN A 147 -4.42 15.98 -9.06
CA GLN A 147 -5.42 16.93 -9.50
C GLN A 147 -6.12 16.42 -10.76
N SER A 148 -7.43 16.23 -10.70
CA SER A 148 -8.31 15.99 -11.85
C SER A 148 -9.16 17.24 -12.12
N PRO A 149 -9.93 17.30 -13.23
CA PRO A 149 -10.84 18.44 -13.48
C PRO A 149 -11.83 18.73 -12.35
N GLY A 150 -12.17 17.74 -11.52
CA GLY A 150 -13.05 17.88 -10.36
C GLY A 150 -12.35 18.27 -9.05
N GLY A 151 -11.03 18.51 -9.09
CA GLY A 151 -10.18 18.76 -7.93
C GLY A 151 -9.35 17.53 -7.53
N LEU A 152 -8.83 17.55 -6.31
CA LEU A 152 -7.97 16.47 -5.80
C LEU A 152 -8.72 15.14 -5.76
N SER A 153 -8.14 14.11 -6.38
CA SER A 153 -8.64 12.74 -6.48
C SER A 153 -7.61 11.74 -5.99
#